data_AF-A0A9P4MH98-F1
#
_entry.id   AF-A0A9P4MH98-F1
#
_cell.length_a   1.000
_cell.length_b   1.000
_cell.length_c   1.000
_cell.angle_alpha   90.00
_cell.angle_beta   90.00
_cell.angle_gamma   90.00
#
_symmetry.space_group_name_H-M   'P 1'
#
loop_
_entity.id
_entity.type
_entity.pdbx_description
1 polymer ?
#
loop_
_entity_poly.entity_id
_entity_poly.type
_entity_poly.pdbx_seq_one_letter_code
_entity_poly.pdbx_strand_id
1 'polypeptide(L)'
;MVNPTTALVSALLLSNSVLAAKIQYQARYKVGKVPKTTSKTGDVPDGKVQAIVDGMGLWSGYKYKATKTPGSTGLQVFNANNAISFDRTGPMLQEMESLVKKHIK
;
A
#
# COMPACT_ATOMS: atom_id res chain seq x y z
N MET A 1 -6.49 -4.23 -61.89
CA MET A 1 -7.19 -4.68 -60.66
C MET A 1 -6.29 -4.34 -59.50
N VAL A 2 -6.66 -3.37 -58.66
CA VAL A 2 -5.85 -2.91 -57.52
C VAL A 2 -6.59 -3.32 -56.26
N ASN A 3 -5.95 -4.11 -55.39
CA ASN A 3 -6.51 -4.53 -54.10
C ASN A 3 -5.98 -3.59 -53.00
N PRO A 4 -6.83 -2.78 -52.34
CA PRO A 4 -6.44 -2.07 -51.14
C PRO A 4 -7.02 -2.81 -49.94
N THR A 5 -6.24 -3.71 -49.33
CA THR A 5 -6.56 -4.19 -47.97
C THR A 5 -5.73 -3.40 -46.99
N THR A 6 -6.30 -2.25 -46.61
CA THR A 6 -5.92 -1.44 -45.48
C THR A 6 -6.09 -2.24 -44.19
N ALA A 7 -5.07 -2.30 -43.35
CA ALA A 7 -5.24 -2.43 -41.90
C ALA A 7 -3.96 -1.93 -41.20
N LEU A 8 -3.89 -0.61 -41.02
CA LEU A 8 -3.14 -0.01 -39.93
C LEU A 8 -3.73 -0.53 -38.61
N VAL A 9 -2.99 -1.35 -37.87
CA VAL A 9 -3.26 -1.56 -36.45
C VAL A 9 -2.09 -0.96 -35.69
N SER A 10 -2.20 0.35 -35.47
CA SER A 10 -1.48 1.05 -34.42
C SER A 10 -1.94 0.45 -33.09
N ALA A 11 -1.23 -0.57 -32.62
CA ALA A 11 -1.31 -0.98 -31.23
C ALA A 11 -0.74 0.17 -30.40
N LEU A 12 -1.60 1.14 -30.06
CA LEU A 12 -1.42 1.97 -28.89
C LEU A 12 -1.32 0.99 -27.71
N LEU A 13 -0.09 0.58 -27.39
CA LEU A 13 0.28 0.23 -26.04
C LEU A 13 0.03 1.51 -25.22
N LEU A 14 -1.21 1.68 -24.78
CA LEU A 14 -1.55 2.57 -23.69
C LEU A 14 -0.75 2.03 -22.50
N SER A 15 0.48 2.50 -22.38
CA SER A 15 1.28 2.47 -21.18
C SER A 15 0.43 3.17 -20.14
N ASN A 16 -0.41 2.38 -19.46
CA ASN A 16 -1.01 2.75 -18.20
C ASN A 16 0.18 2.93 -17.26
N SER A 17 0.77 4.12 -17.30
CA SER A 17 1.58 4.66 -16.25
C SER A 17 0.65 4.74 -15.05
N VAL A 18 0.44 3.60 -14.39
CA VAL A 18 -0.30 3.53 -13.15
C VAL A 18 0.47 4.44 -12.22
N LEU A 19 -0.07 5.63 -11.98
CA LEU A 19 0.49 6.56 -11.03
C LEU A 19 0.67 5.79 -9.72
N ALA A 20 1.87 5.90 -9.16
CA ALA A 20 2.26 5.15 -7.98
C ALA A 20 2.11 6.04 -6.74
N ALA A 21 1.24 5.62 -5.84
CA ALA A 21 1.01 6.26 -4.56
C ALA A 21 2.05 5.75 -3.57
N LYS A 22 2.57 6.67 -2.75
CA LYS A 22 3.47 6.31 -1.65
C LYS A 22 2.69 5.63 -0.53
N ILE A 23 3.17 4.48 -0.07
CA ILE A 23 2.67 3.82 1.13
C ILE A 23 3.72 3.88 2.24
N GLN A 24 3.30 4.20 3.46
CA GLN A 24 4.15 4.14 4.65
C GLN A 24 3.59 3.12 5.65
N TYR A 25 4.32 2.05 5.88
CA TYR A 25 4.07 1.09 6.94
C TYR A 25 4.69 1.61 8.24
N GLN A 26 3.93 1.66 9.32
CA GLN A 26 4.35 2.18 10.61
C GLN A 26 4.05 1.19 11.73
N ALA A 27 5.07 0.80 12.48
CA ALA A 27 4.92 0.02 13.71
C ALA A 27 5.20 0.92 14.91
N ARG A 28 4.15 1.22 15.67
CA ARG A 28 4.16 2.01 16.89
C ARG A 28 4.42 1.12 18.10
N TYR A 29 5.30 1.53 18.99
CA TYR A 29 5.63 0.84 20.24
C TYR A 29 5.87 1.86 21.35
N LYS A 30 6.00 1.38 22.59
CA LYS A 30 6.31 2.24 23.75
C LYS A 30 7.57 1.78 24.43
N VAL A 31 8.40 2.75 24.84
CA VAL A 31 9.50 2.54 25.79
C VAL A 31 9.11 3.29 27.07
N GLY A 32 8.55 2.56 28.04
CA GLY A 32 7.86 3.17 29.18
C GLY A 32 6.67 4.02 28.73
N LYS A 33 6.70 5.33 29.05
CA LYS A 33 5.66 6.30 28.63
C LYS A 33 5.95 6.96 27.29
N VAL A 34 7.10 6.70 26.68
CA VAL A 34 7.53 7.37 25.45
C VAL A 34 7.04 6.59 24.22
N PRO A 35 6.17 7.17 23.37
CA PRO A 35 5.78 6.55 22.11
C PRO A 35 6.95 6.60 21.12
N LYS A 36 7.13 5.52 20.38
CA LYS A 36 8.13 5.38 19.31
C LYS A 36 7.48 4.74 18.09
N THR A 37 8.04 5.02 16.92
CA THR A 37 7.55 4.50 15.65
C THR A 37 8.74 4.05 14.81
N THR A 38 8.64 2.84 14.25
CA THR A 38 9.53 2.36 13.18
C THR A 38 8.72 2.35 11.89
N SER A 39 9.31 2.84 10.79
CA SER A 39 8.60 2.98 9.52
C SER A 39 9.34 2.35 8.36
N LYS A 40 8.58 1.88 7.37
CA LYS A 40 9.07 1.46 6.06
C LYS A 40 8.20 2.08 4.98
N THR A 41 8.80 2.51 3.87
CA THR A 41 8.06 3.05 2.73
C THR A 41 8.00 2.05 1.58
N GLY A 42 7.06 2.26 0.68
CA GLY A 42 6.94 1.56 -0.58
C GLY A 42 6.03 2.32 -1.54
N ASP A 43 5.67 1.64 -2.63
CA ASP A 43 4.82 2.17 -3.68
C ASP A 43 3.67 1.20 -3.94
N VAL A 44 2.49 1.74 -4.23
CA VAL A 44 1.30 1.00 -4.65
C VAL A 44 0.62 1.70 -5.82
N PRO A 45 -0.13 0.98 -6.67
CA PRO A 45 -1.02 1.62 -7.64
C PRO A 45 -1.97 2.64 -6.99
N ASP A 46 -2.07 3.84 -7.55
CA ASP A 46 -3.00 4.89 -7.09
C ASP A 46 -4.44 4.36 -6.97
N GLY A 47 -4.88 3.58 -7.97
CA GLY A 47 -6.21 2.97 -8.00
C GLY A 47 -6.47 1.94 -6.88
N LYS A 48 -5.45 1.50 -6.15
CA LYS A 48 -5.57 0.53 -5.05
C LYS A 48 -5.56 1.20 -3.67
N VAL A 49 -5.27 2.51 -3.57
CA VAL A 49 -5.18 3.23 -2.29
C VAL A 49 -6.46 3.08 -1.46
N GLN A 50 -7.63 3.33 -2.07
CA GLN A 50 -8.91 3.23 -1.36
C GLN A 50 -9.19 1.80 -0.91
N ALA A 51 -8.92 0.81 -1.76
CA ALA A 51 -9.09 -0.61 -1.43
C ALA A 51 -8.21 -1.02 -0.22
N ILE A 52 -7.00 -0.48 -0.11
CA ILE A 52 -6.14 -0.72 1.07
C ILE A 52 -6.75 -0.08 2.31
N VAL A 53 -7.22 1.17 2.23
CA VAL A 53 -7.83 1.89 3.36
C VAL A 53 -9.03 1.12 3.92
N ASP A 54 -9.92 0.67 3.04
CA ASP A 54 -11.14 -0.01 3.43
C ASP A 54 -10.90 -1.46 3.85
N GLY A 55 -9.91 -2.12 3.23
CA GLY A 55 -9.65 -3.54 3.41
C GLY A 55 -8.70 -3.90 4.55
N MET A 56 -7.76 -3.03 4.92
CA MET A 56 -6.64 -3.38 5.82
C MET A 56 -7.10 -3.95 7.17
N GLY A 57 -8.19 -3.42 7.72
CA GLY A 57 -8.79 -3.95 8.94
C GLY A 57 -9.21 -5.40 8.77
N LEU A 58 -10.01 -5.70 7.75
CA LEU A 58 -10.50 -7.05 7.49
C LEU A 58 -9.38 -8.03 7.12
N TRP A 59 -8.42 -7.62 6.28
CA TRP A 59 -7.31 -8.47 5.84
C TRP A 59 -6.40 -8.90 6.99
N SER A 60 -6.35 -8.13 8.06
CA SER A 60 -5.47 -8.35 9.21
C SER A 60 -6.18 -8.84 10.47
N GLY A 61 -7.50 -9.09 10.42
CA GLY A 61 -8.28 -9.37 11.63
C GLY A 61 -8.22 -8.21 12.63
N TYR A 62 -8.26 -6.98 12.12
CA TYR A 62 -8.19 -5.70 12.84
C TYR A 62 -6.88 -5.43 13.59
N LYS A 63 -5.79 -6.17 13.29
CA LYS A 63 -4.45 -5.88 13.83
C LYS A 63 -3.88 -4.56 13.29
N TYR A 64 -4.24 -4.21 12.06
CA TYR A 64 -3.73 -3.04 11.36
C TYR A 64 -4.87 -2.15 10.84
N LYS A 65 -4.57 -0.87 10.67
CA LYS A 65 -5.44 0.15 10.09
C LYS A 65 -4.70 0.86 8.96
N ALA A 66 -5.45 1.40 8.02
CA ALA A 66 -4.90 2.18 6.93
C ALA A 66 -5.67 3.51 6.80
N THR A 67 -4.95 4.58 6.46
CA THR A 67 -5.53 5.92 6.26
C THR A 67 -4.82 6.62 5.11
N LYS A 68 -5.54 7.41 4.32
CA LYS A 68 -4.90 8.31 3.34
C LYS A 68 -4.10 9.39 4.06
N THR A 69 -2.99 9.79 3.46
CA THR A 69 -2.24 10.96 3.93
C THR A 69 -2.96 12.23 3.46
N PRO A 70 -3.34 13.16 4.36
CA PRO A 70 -4.01 14.40 3.97
C PRO A 70 -3.20 15.18 2.93
N GLY A 71 -3.85 15.63 1.86
CA GLY A 71 -3.21 16.41 0.79
C GLY A 71 -2.24 15.63 -0.11
N SER A 72 -2.25 14.29 -0.05
CA SER A 72 -1.38 13.42 -0.85
C SER A 72 -2.16 12.25 -1.44
N THR A 73 -1.69 11.68 -2.55
CA THR A 73 -2.17 10.39 -3.08
C THR A 73 -1.70 9.19 -2.24
N GLY A 74 -0.80 9.42 -1.28
CA GLY A 74 -0.25 8.35 -0.44
C GLY A 74 -1.17 7.87 0.69
N LEU A 75 -0.73 6.80 1.34
CA LEU A 75 -1.39 6.24 2.51
C LEU A 75 -0.41 5.79 3.59
N GLN A 76 -0.94 5.58 4.79
CA GLN A 76 -0.23 5.05 5.94
C GLN A 76 -0.95 3.79 6.44
N VAL A 77 -0.19 2.73 6.70
CA VAL A 77 -0.67 1.50 7.35
C VAL A 77 0.01 1.39 8.70
N PHE A 78 -0.76 1.18 9.77
CA PHE A 78 -0.22 1.15 11.12
C PHE A 78 -0.94 0.15 12.02
N ASN A 79 -0.27 -0.28 13.08
CA ASN A 79 -0.85 -1.15 14.11
C ASN A 79 -1.91 -0.45 14.94
N ALA A 80 -3.06 -1.13 15.10
CA ALA A 80 -4.18 -0.64 15.89
C ALA A 80 -3.80 -0.53 17.37
N ASN A 81 -3.00 -1.48 17.87
CA ASN A 81 -2.48 -1.50 19.23
C ASN A 81 -0.95 -1.42 19.19
N ASN A 82 -0.36 -0.67 20.13
CA ASN A 82 1.10 -0.55 20.23
C ASN A 82 1.76 -1.92 20.39
N ALA A 83 2.88 -2.13 19.70
CA ALA A 83 3.71 -3.30 19.89
C ALA A 83 4.34 -3.29 21.30
N ILE A 84 4.56 -4.48 21.83
CA ILE A 84 5.11 -4.70 23.18
C ILE A 84 6.57 -4.22 23.27
N SER A 85 7.34 -4.39 22.18
CA SER A 85 8.75 -4.01 22.12
C SER A 85 9.16 -3.62 20.70
N PHE A 86 10.36 -3.04 20.59
CA PHE A 86 11.00 -2.72 19.30
C PHE A 86 11.19 -3.98 18.42
N ASP A 87 11.55 -5.13 19.00
CA ASP A 87 11.81 -6.37 18.24
C ASP A 87 10.60 -6.88 17.46
N ARG A 88 9.39 -6.49 17.88
CA ARG A 88 8.15 -6.83 17.18
C ARG A 88 7.87 -5.94 15.97
N THR A 89 8.55 -4.80 15.85
CA THR A 89 8.27 -3.81 14.79
C THR A 89 8.64 -4.33 13.40
N GLY A 90 9.80 -5.00 13.25
CA GLY A 90 10.24 -5.58 11.97
C GLY A 90 9.25 -6.59 11.37
N PRO A 91 8.87 -7.66 12.12
CA PRO A 91 7.86 -8.61 11.68
C PRO A 91 6.51 -7.98 11.34
N MET A 92 6.08 -6.96 12.10
CA MET A 92 4.83 -6.25 11.83
C MET A 92 4.87 -5.48 10.51
N LEU A 93 5.99 -4.81 10.19
CA LEU A 93 6.16 -4.10 8.92
C LEU A 93 6.13 -5.09 7.73
N GLN A 94 6.79 -6.24 7.87
CA GLN A 94 6.77 -7.30 6.85
C GLN A 94 5.37 -7.89 6.67
N GLU A 95 4.62 -8.09 7.76
CA GLU A 95 3.25 -8.59 7.71
C GLU A 95 2.31 -7.60 7.00
N MET A 96 2.38 -6.30 7.35
CA MET A 96 1.59 -5.26 6.69
C MET A 96 1.85 -5.23 5.17
N GLU A 97 3.13 -5.23 4.76
CA GLU A 97 3.52 -5.22 3.36
C GLU A 97 3.04 -6.47 2.62
N SER A 98 3.18 -7.64 3.25
CA SER A 98 2.74 -8.92 2.67
C SER A 98 1.22 -8.95 2.48
N LEU A 99 0.46 -8.44 3.45
CA LEU A 99 -0.99 -8.34 3.36
C LEU A 99 -1.44 -7.42 2.22
N VAL A 100 -0.81 -6.24 2.10
CA VAL A 100 -1.09 -5.32 0.99
C VAL A 100 -0.79 -6.01 -0.33
N LYS A 101 0.44 -6.53 -0.53
CA LYS A 101 0.84 -7.22 -1.77
C LYS A 101 -0.04 -8.42 -2.10
N LYS A 102 -0.61 -9.11 -1.12
CA LYS A 102 -1.51 -10.24 -1.35
C LYS A 102 -2.85 -9.81 -1.95
N HIS A 103 -3.38 -8.65 -1.55
CA HIS A 103 -4.74 -8.22 -1.91
C HIS A 103 -4.81 -7.18 -3.02
N ILE A 104 -3.69 -6.53 -3.37
CA ILE A 104 -3.67 -5.50 -4.42
C ILE A 104 -3.11 -5.97 -5.77
N LYS A 105 -2.71 -7.25 -5.87
CA LYS A 105 -2.34 -7.86 -7.16
C LYS A 105 -3.46 -7.73 -8.20
#